data_AF-A0AAW3N1G6-F1
#
_entry.id   AF-A0AAW3N1G6-F1
#
_cell.length_a   1.000
_cell.length_b   1.000
_cell.length_c   1.000
_cell.angle_alpha   90.00
_cell.angle_beta   90.00
_cell.angle_gamma   90.00
#
_symmetry.space_group_name_H-M   'P 1'
#
loop_
_entity.id
_entity.type
_entity.pdbx_description
1 polymer ?
#
loop_
_entity_poly.entity_id
_entity_poly.type
_entity_poly.pdbx_seq_one_letter_code
_entity_poly.pdbx_strand_id
1 'polypeptide(L)'
;MAKLKPIDFKFAAIAGEPLIFRSEVTVSDSDGAFALTIPDLLEEVANQVLSSHGKLYGVQVTRPRTNLRVEGAVLESCKRFIEHLAKDFLHCDVKEELVIVYGVSNKVAYVKDDAGHLYENGYACRDQYVNRTARWRGTLNATTGSSYYQVGMAARVFKKLTYTRSSGQSVKYARVDGDDTQPWLSRLNSFVGLSLSSSDERTLSRMDQMPYSEDAARFFYNSMMAMCQLADRIDAFFGDRAVLQQAIEGQAPLLLPAA
;
A
#
# COMPACT_ATOMS: atom_id res chain seq x y z
N MET A 1 12.07 -9.60 37.39
CA MET A 1 11.87 -8.16 37.24
C MET A 1 11.14 -7.65 38.46
N ALA A 2 11.78 -6.79 39.24
CA ALA A 2 11.11 -6.07 40.33
C ALA A 2 10.07 -5.09 39.76
N LYS A 3 8.87 -5.06 40.35
CA LYS A 3 7.84 -4.07 40.04
C LYS A 3 8.02 -2.84 40.93
N LEU A 4 8.03 -1.67 40.32
CA LEU A 4 8.05 -0.39 41.02
C LEU A 4 6.64 0.22 41.07
N LYS A 5 6.50 1.32 41.82
CA LYS A 5 5.25 2.08 41.83
C LYS A 5 4.94 2.55 40.41
N PRO A 6 3.72 2.30 39.89
CA PRO A 6 3.31 2.79 38.58
C PRO A 6 3.35 4.32 38.50
N ILE A 7 3.54 4.83 37.28
CA ILE A 7 3.60 6.26 37.01
C ILE A 7 2.38 6.64 36.15
N ASP A 8 1.63 7.64 36.60
CA ASP A 8 0.54 8.21 35.82
C ASP A 8 1.08 9.32 34.92
N PHE A 9 0.87 9.19 33.61
CA PHE A 9 1.20 10.18 32.62
C PHE A 9 -0.07 10.92 32.18
N LYS A 10 -0.03 12.25 32.18
CA LYS A 10 -1.14 13.11 31.76
C LYS A 10 -0.60 14.26 30.92
N PHE A 11 -0.97 14.28 29.64
CA PHE A 11 -0.56 15.28 28.68
C PHE A 11 -1.77 16.02 28.12
N ALA A 12 -1.75 17.36 28.19
CA ALA A 12 -2.83 18.19 27.66
C ALA A 12 -2.72 18.31 26.14
N ALA A 13 -3.84 18.19 25.44
CA ALA A 13 -3.96 18.50 24.02
C ALA A 13 -4.36 19.97 23.82
N ILE A 14 -3.85 20.63 22.78
CA ILE A 14 -4.29 21.99 22.41
C ILE A 14 -5.72 21.96 21.84
N ALA A 15 -6.04 20.92 21.06
CA ALA A 15 -7.38 20.61 20.59
C ALA A 15 -7.60 19.10 20.69
N GLY A 16 -8.72 18.66 21.27
CA GLY A 16 -9.06 17.25 21.42
C GLY A 16 -8.88 16.68 22.83
N GLU A 17 -8.88 15.35 22.93
CA GLU A 17 -8.78 14.65 24.21
C GLU A 17 -7.34 14.60 24.73
N PRO A 18 -7.12 14.76 26.05
CA PRO A 18 -5.80 14.62 26.64
C PRO A 18 -5.31 13.17 26.55
N LEU A 19 -4.00 12.97 26.37
CA LEU A 19 -3.39 11.64 26.47
C LEU A 19 -3.13 11.32 27.94
N ILE A 20 -3.90 10.38 28.49
CA ILE A 20 -3.78 9.95 29.89
C ILE A 20 -3.60 8.44 29.93
N PHE A 21 -2.55 7.97 30.58
CA PHE A 21 -2.34 6.54 30.80
C PHE A 21 -1.48 6.27 32.04
N ARG A 22 -1.66 5.08 32.60
CA ARG A 22 -0.84 4.58 33.70
C ARG A 22 0.21 3.64 33.15
N SER A 23 1.47 3.93 33.44
CA SER A 23 2.62 3.13 33.03
C SER A 23 3.06 2.22 34.18
N GLU A 24 3.04 0.91 33.92
CA GLU A 24 3.65 -0.07 34.79
C GLU A 24 5.17 0.02 34.64
N VAL A 25 5.87 0.12 35.77
CA VAL A 25 7.32 0.29 35.83
C VAL A 25 7.94 -0.99 36.37
N THR A 26 8.85 -1.57 35.61
CA THR A 26 9.62 -2.73 36.03
C THR A 26 11.11 -2.48 35.90
N VAL A 27 11.91 -3.12 36.75
CA VAL A 27 13.37 -3.14 36.63
C VAL A 27 13.82 -4.56 36.36
N SER A 28 14.68 -4.71 35.38
CA SER A 28 15.30 -5.99 35.03
C SER A 28 16.35 -6.37 36.07
N ASP A 29 16.28 -7.61 36.56
CA ASP A 29 17.17 -8.09 37.61
C ASP A 29 18.58 -8.41 37.08
N SER A 30 18.73 -8.54 35.75
CA SER A 30 20.00 -8.93 35.12
C SER A 30 20.89 -7.75 34.73
N ASP A 31 20.31 -6.63 34.33
CA ASP A 31 21.03 -5.46 33.80
C ASP A 31 20.59 -4.14 34.44
N GLY A 32 19.64 -4.16 35.37
CA GLY A 32 19.12 -2.98 36.04
C GLY A 32 18.33 -2.04 35.12
N ALA A 33 17.99 -2.45 33.90
CA ALA A 33 17.26 -1.62 32.97
C ALA A 33 15.81 -1.40 33.44
N PHE A 34 15.35 -0.16 33.35
CA PHE A 34 13.96 0.21 33.57
C PHE A 34 13.16 -0.10 32.31
N ALA A 35 11.93 -0.60 32.49
CA ALA A 35 10.95 -0.79 31.43
C ALA A 35 9.62 -0.16 31.85
N LEU A 36 9.09 0.72 31.01
CA LEU A 36 7.85 1.47 31.22
C LEU A 36 6.86 1.09 30.13
N THR A 37 5.66 0.63 30.49
CA THR A 37 4.62 0.33 29.50
C THR A 37 4.03 1.60 28.91
N ILE A 38 3.80 1.61 27.59
CA ILE A 38 3.12 2.70 26.88
C ILE A 38 1.94 2.13 26.05
N PRO A 39 0.88 2.94 25.80
CA PRO A 39 -0.23 2.56 24.93
C PRO A 39 0.22 2.19 23.51
N ASP A 40 -0.43 1.19 22.90
CA ASP A 40 -0.10 0.73 21.54
C ASP A 40 -0.29 1.80 20.46
N LEU A 41 -1.22 2.75 20.66
CA LEU A 41 -1.44 3.88 19.76
C LEU A 41 -0.19 4.76 19.58
N LEU A 42 0.77 4.68 20.50
CA LEU A 42 2.02 5.45 20.49
C LEU A 42 3.15 4.74 19.75
N GLU A 43 2.98 3.49 19.32
CA GLU A 43 4.04 2.66 18.71
C GLU A 43 4.71 3.34 17.51
N GLU A 44 3.89 3.85 16.60
CA GLU A 44 4.35 4.47 15.37
C GLU A 44 5.21 5.71 15.65
N VAL A 45 4.73 6.58 16.54
CA VAL A 45 5.46 7.78 16.97
C VAL A 45 6.71 7.41 17.77
N ALA A 46 6.66 6.34 18.57
CA ALA A 46 7.83 5.82 19.29
C ALA A 46 8.95 5.42 18.33
N ASN A 47 8.62 4.71 17.26
CA ASN A 47 9.59 4.30 16.27
C ASN A 47 10.17 5.49 15.48
N GLN A 48 9.35 6.51 15.19
CA GLN A 48 9.80 7.74 14.52
C GLN A 48 10.73 8.58 15.42
N VAL A 49 10.34 8.82 16.67
CA VAL A 49 11.17 9.54 17.67
C VAL A 49 12.44 8.76 17.98
N LEU A 50 12.39 7.43 18.08
CA LEU A 50 13.57 6.60 18.28
C LEU A 50 14.54 6.70 17.10
N SER A 51 14.03 6.70 15.86
CA SER A 51 14.86 6.82 14.66
C SER A 51 15.51 8.19 14.52
N SER A 52 14.80 9.26 14.89
CA SER A 52 15.27 10.65 14.75
C SER A 52 16.09 11.13 15.94
N HIS A 53 15.73 10.74 17.17
CA HIS A 53 16.26 11.29 18.42
C HIS A 53 16.68 10.20 19.43
N GLY A 54 16.59 8.90 19.11
CA GLY A 54 16.79 7.81 20.08
C GLY A 54 18.13 7.84 20.81
N LYS A 55 19.20 8.26 20.14
CA LYS A 55 20.54 8.42 20.75
C LYS A 55 20.58 9.43 21.89
N LEU A 56 19.71 10.45 21.87
CA LEU A 56 19.64 11.49 22.90
C LEU A 56 19.11 10.94 24.23
N TYR A 57 18.24 9.93 24.16
CA TYR A 57 17.59 9.35 25.33
C TYR A 57 18.28 8.07 25.82
N GLY A 58 18.99 7.35 24.94
CA GLY A 58 19.63 6.08 25.32
C GLY A 58 18.59 5.01 25.71
N VAL A 59 17.46 5.00 25.03
CA VAL A 59 16.35 4.07 25.26
C VAL A 59 16.13 3.16 24.04
N GLN A 60 15.36 2.10 24.24
CA GLN A 60 14.84 1.21 23.21
C GLN A 60 13.33 1.11 23.34
N VAL A 61 12.66 0.77 22.24
CA VAL A 61 11.22 0.48 22.22
C VAL A 61 11.06 -1.00 21.90
N THR A 62 10.42 -1.73 22.80
CA THR A 62 10.26 -3.20 22.69
C THR A 62 8.80 -3.59 22.93
N ARG A 63 8.38 -4.73 22.39
CA ARG A 63 7.09 -5.35 22.71
C ARG A 63 7.31 -6.81 23.12
N PRO A 64 7.73 -7.09 24.37
CA PRO A 64 7.82 -8.45 24.85
C PRO A 64 6.40 -9.01 25.03
N ARG A 65 5.99 -9.86 24.09
CA ARG A 65 4.68 -10.53 23.99
C ARG A 65 3.51 -9.62 23.67
N THR A 66 3.07 -8.79 24.62
CA THR A 66 1.77 -8.09 24.51
C THR A 66 1.88 -6.58 24.65
N ASN A 67 2.68 -6.08 25.60
CA ASN A 67 2.68 -4.66 25.93
C ASN A 67 3.87 -3.96 25.29
N LEU A 68 3.62 -2.84 24.62
CA LEU A 68 4.67 -1.94 24.16
C LEU A 68 5.37 -1.28 25.37
N ARG A 69 6.70 -1.20 25.32
CA ARG A 69 7.54 -0.71 26.41
C ARG A 69 8.64 0.20 25.90
N VAL A 70 9.01 1.16 26.73
CA VAL A 70 10.24 1.94 26.61
C VAL A 70 11.22 1.40 27.64
N GLU A 71 12.39 0.98 27.19
CA GLU A 71 13.43 0.36 28.02
C GLU A 71 14.70 1.21 28.04
N GLY A 72 15.34 1.36 29.19
CA GLY A 72 16.58 2.12 29.29
C GLY A 72 17.26 2.02 30.66
N ALA A 73 18.56 2.32 30.70
CA ALA A 73 19.35 2.25 31.94
C ALA A 73 18.95 3.31 32.99
N VAL A 74 18.29 4.39 32.57
CA VAL A 74 17.92 5.52 33.44
C VAL A 74 16.42 5.78 33.33
N LEU A 75 15.71 5.67 34.46
CA LEU A 75 14.27 5.91 34.56
C LEU A 75 13.87 7.29 34.02
N GLU A 76 14.66 8.31 34.35
CA GLU A 76 14.40 9.68 33.92
C GLU A 76 14.51 9.85 32.40
N SER A 77 15.45 9.16 31.76
CA SER A 77 15.54 9.14 30.30
C SER A 77 14.31 8.51 29.65
N CYS A 78 13.79 7.43 30.24
CA CYS A 78 12.55 6.79 29.78
C CYS A 78 11.35 7.74 29.89
N LYS A 79 11.21 8.45 31.01
CA LYS A 79 10.16 9.46 31.19
C LYS A 79 10.27 10.59 30.17
N ARG A 80 11.46 11.16 29.99
CA ARG A 80 11.68 12.25 29.02
C ARG A 80 11.41 11.82 27.58
N PHE A 81 11.72 10.58 27.24
CA PHE A 81 11.35 10.00 25.94
C PHE A 81 9.82 9.90 25.80
N ILE A 82 9.12 9.38 26.81
CA ILE A 82 7.64 9.30 26.84
C ILE A 82 7.01 10.69 26.74
N GLU A 83 7.57 11.70 27.42
CA GLU A 83 7.11 13.09 27.32
C GLU A 83 7.27 13.68 25.92
N HIS A 84 8.42 13.44 25.26
CA HIS A 84 8.63 13.86 23.87
C HIS A 84 7.63 13.17 22.95
N LEU A 85 7.52 11.85 23.08
CA LEU A 85 6.58 11.05 22.32
C LEU A 85 5.13 11.55 22.47
N ALA A 86 4.70 11.88 23.69
CA ALA A 86 3.37 12.40 23.93
C ALA A 86 3.16 13.78 23.31
N LYS A 87 4.16 14.66 23.41
CA LYS A 87 4.11 15.99 22.78
C LYS A 87 4.00 15.88 21.27
N ASP A 88 4.82 15.03 20.66
CA ASP A 88 4.84 14.83 19.21
C ASP A 88 3.57 14.13 18.71
N PHE A 89 3.02 13.20 19.49
CA PHE A 89 1.72 12.59 19.20
C PHE A 89 0.58 13.62 19.22
N LEU A 90 0.56 14.51 20.22
CA LEU A 90 -0.48 15.52 20.40
C LEU A 90 -0.34 16.73 19.48
N HIS A 91 0.86 17.02 18.98
CA HIS A 91 1.14 18.08 18.00
C HIS A 91 1.26 17.47 16.61
N CYS A 92 0.12 17.12 16.03
CA CYS A 92 0.06 16.50 14.72
C CYS A 92 -0.86 17.29 13.78
N ASP A 93 -0.30 17.68 12.65
CA ASP A 93 -1.08 18.21 11.53
C ASP A 93 -1.57 17.06 10.67
N VAL A 94 -2.90 16.98 10.49
CA VAL A 94 -3.53 15.94 9.67
C VAL A 94 -4.03 16.57 8.38
N LYS A 95 -3.48 16.12 7.25
CA LYS A 95 -4.01 16.43 5.92
C LYS A 95 -4.83 15.25 5.41
N GLU A 96 -6.06 15.54 5.02
CA GLU A 96 -6.97 14.58 4.42
C GLU A 96 -7.15 14.89 2.93
N GLU A 97 -7.00 13.87 2.07
CA GLU A 97 -7.26 13.98 0.64
C GLU A 97 -7.83 12.68 0.07
N LEU A 98 -8.72 12.79 -0.92
CA LEU A 98 -9.15 11.64 -1.70
C LEU A 98 -8.14 11.38 -2.83
N VAL A 99 -7.71 10.12 -2.96
CA VAL A 99 -6.77 9.69 -3.99
C VAL A 99 -7.27 8.43 -4.68
N ILE A 100 -6.95 8.29 -5.96
CA ILE A 100 -7.10 7.04 -6.70
C ILE A 100 -5.74 6.34 -6.66
N VAL A 101 -5.70 5.16 -6.03
CA VAL A 101 -4.53 4.28 -6.04
C VAL A 101 -4.73 3.25 -7.15
N TYR A 102 -3.76 3.13 -8.04
CA TYR A 102 -3.89 2.28 -9.21
C TYR A 102 -2.58 1.58 -9.62
N GLY A 103 -2.70 0.55 -10.45
CA GLY A 103 -1.57 -0.17 -11.01
C GLY A 103 -1.99 -1.10 -12.14
N VAL A 104 -1.04 -1.40 -13.02
CA VAL A 104 -1.20 -2.33 -14.13
C VAL A 104 -0.24 -3.50 -13.95
N SER A 105 -0.75 -4.71 -14.12
CA SER A 105 0.05 -5.94 -14.15
C SER A 105 0.12 -6.44 -15.58
N ASN A 106 1.33 -6.62 -16.10
CA ASN A 106 1.56 -7.18 -17.42
C ASN A 106 2.47 -8.42 -17.29
N LYS A 107 1.89 -9.55 -16.89
CA LYS A 107 2.59 -10.84 -16.80
C LYS A 107 2.57 -11.55 -18.15
N VAL A 108 3.15 -10.89 -19.14
CA VAL A 108 3.41 -11.42 -20.48
C VAL A 108 4.89 -11.27 -20.77
N ALA A 109 5.46 -12.17 -21.57
CA ALA A 109 6.86 -12.10 -22.00
C ALA A 109 6.88 -11.99 -23.52
N TYR A 110 7.32 -10.84 -24.03
CA TYR A 110 7.42 -10.57 -25.47
C TYR A 110 8.50 -9.53 -25.74
N VAL A 111 8.98 -9.46 -26.98
CA VAL A 111 9.92 -8.44 -27.42
C VAL A 111 9.19 -7.42 -28.29
N LYS A 112 9.49 -6.13 -28.10
CA LYS A 112 8.94 -5.04 -28.91
C LYS A 112 10.09 -4.21 -29.49
N ASP A 113 10.05 -3.96 -30.79
CA ASP A 113 11.00 -3.05 -31.45
C ASP A 113 10.54 -1.58 -31.42
N ASP A 114 11.41 -0.69 -31.87
CA ASP A 114 11.16 0.76 -31.90
C ASP A 114 10.06 1.16 -32.91
N ALA A 115 9.78 0.32 -33.91
CA ALA A 115 8.65 0.50 -34.84
C ALA A 115 7.32 0.01 -34.24
N GLY A 116 7.39 -0.70 -33.11
CA GLY A 116 6.25 -1.22 -32.37
C GLY A 116 5.83 -2.63 -32.75
N HIS A 117 6.60 -3.31 -33.60
CA HIS A 117 6.38 -4.71 -33.93
C HIS A 117 6.63 -5.60 -32.70
N LEU A 118 5.82 -6.65 -32.57
CA LEU A 118 5.88 -7.58 -31.46
C LEU A 118 6.46 -8.91 -31.94
N TYR A 119 7.38 -9.45 -31.15
CA TYR A 119 8.00 -10.75 -31.40
C TYR A 119 7.83 -11.62 -30.16
N GLU A 120 7.67 -12.92 -30.36
CA GLU A 120 7.47 -13.91 -29.30
C GLU A 120 8.71 -14.06 -28.40
N ASN A 121 9.90 -13.77 -28.93
CA ASN A 121 11.16 -13.75 -28.17
C ASN A 121 12.25 -12.96 -28.91
N GLY A 122 13.42 -12.80 -28.26
CA GLY A 122 14.56 -12.10 -28.86
C GLY A 122 15.27 -12.86 -29.98
N TYR A 123 15.03 -14.16 -30.16
CA TYR A 123 15.58 -14.92 -31.28
C TYR A 123 14.85 -14.61 -32.59
N ALA A 124 13.52 -14.41 -32.53
CA ALA A 124 12.71 -14.04 -33.68
C ALA A 124 13.07 -12.67 -34.28
N CYS A 125 13.64 -11.77 -33.48
CA CYS A 125 14.17 -10.47 -33.92
C CYS A 125 15.65 -10.32 -33.55
N ARG A 126 16.47 -11.33 -33.83
CA ARG A 126 17.86 -11.41 -33.36
C ARG A 126 18.67 -10.15 -33.64
N ASP A 127 18.58 -9.62 -34.85
CA ASP A 127 19.36 -8.45 -35.25
C ASP A 127 18.95 -7.20 -34.48
N GLN A 128 17.65 -6.95 -34.35
CA GLN A 128 17.11 -5.83 -33.58
C GLN A 128 17.40 -5.97 -32.08
N TYR A 129 17.33 -7.20 -31.56
CA TYR A 129 17.58 -7.50 -30.16
C TYR A 129 19.07 -7.31 -29.81
N VAL A 130 19.99 -7.82 -30.63
CA VAL A 130 21.44 -7.65 -30.45
C VAL A 130 21.84 -6.17 -30.58
N ASN A 131 21.22 -5.45 -31.52
CA ASN A 131 21.46 -4.02 -31.74
C ASN A 131 20.69 -3.11 -30.75
N ARG A 132 19.97 -3.69 -29.77
CA ARG A 132 19.21 -3.00 -28.71
C ARG A 132 18.08 -2.08 -29.19
N THR A 133 17.62 -2.26 -30.43
CA THR A 133 16.43 -1.61 -31.03
C THR A 133 15.16 -2.44 -30.83
N ALA A 134 15.28 -3.64 -30.23
CA ALA A 134 14.17 -4.40 -29.70
C ALA A 134 14.46 -4.86 -28.26
N ARG A 135 13.45 -4.82 -27.39
CA ARG A 135 13.60 -5.11 -25.95
C ARG A 135 12.46 -5.94 -25.40
N TRP A 136 12.77 -6.77 -24.41
CA TRP A 136 11.78 -7.46 -23.60
C TRP A 136 10.81 -6.47 -22.94
N ARG A 137 9.53 -6.84 -22.93
CA ARG A 137 8.41 -6.11 -22.32
C ARG A 137 7.57 -7.07 -21.47
N GLY A 138 6.74 -6.46 -20.63
CA GLY A 138 6.04 -7.14 -19.55
C GLY A 138 6.98 -7.48 -18.39
N THR A 139 6.43 -8.16 -17.38
CA THR A 139 7.10 -8.48 -16.12
C THR A 139 7.28 -9.97 -15.93
N LEU A 140 6.76 -10.80 -16.84
CA LEU A 140 6.99 -12.23 -16.79
C LEU A 140 8.41 -12.55 -17.26
N ASN A 141 9.13 -13.34 -16.46
CA ASN A 141 10.45 -13.81 -16.86
C ASN A 141 10.31 -14.96 -17.86
N ALA A 142 10.99 -14.82 -19.00
CA ALA A 142 11.02 -15.82 -20.06
C ALA A 142 11.54 -17.19 -19.61
N THR A 143 12.32 -17.27 -18.51
CA THR A 143 12.92 -18.52 -18.03
C THR A 143 12.15 -19.22 -16.92
N THR A 144 11.29 -18.51 -16.18
CA THR A 144 10.53 -19.11 -15.06
C THR A 144 9.15 -19.59 -15.47
N GLY A 145 8.67 -19.17 -16.65
CA GLY A 145 7.38 -19.58 -17.22
C GLY A 145 6.16 -19.11 -16.40
N SER A 146 4.99 -19.29 -17.00
CA SER A 146 3.67 -19.18 -16.36
C SER A 146 2.73 -20.11 -17.09
N SER A 147 1.76 -20.72 -16.40
CA SER A 147 0.75 -21.56 -17.04
C SER A 147 -0.18 -20.76 -17.96
N TYR A 148 -0.23 -19.44 -17.81
CA TYR A 148 -1.01 -18.52 -18.64
C TYR A 148 -0.39 -17.13 -18.65
N TYR A 149 -0.61 -16.38 -19.73
CA TYR A 149 -0.33 -14.95 -19.77
C TYR A 149 -1.45 -14.16 -19.07
N GLN A 150 -1.08 -13.07 -18.40
CA GLN A 150 -2.05 -12.23 -17.70
C GLN A 150 -1.76 -10.75 -17.92
N VAL A 151 -2.81 -10.01 -18.23
CA VAL A 151 -2.83 -8.54 -18.16
C VAL A 151 -3.95 -8.16 -17.21
N GLY A 152 -3.66 -7.27 -16.28
CA GLY A 152 -4.61 -6.86 -15.26
C GLY A 152 -4.42 -5.40 -14.87
N MET A 153 -5.48 -4.84 -14.29
CA MET A 153 -5.51 -3.48 -13.79
C MET A 153 -6.21 -3.49 -12.44
N ALA A 154 -5.71 -2.67 -11.52
CA ALA A 154 -6.36 -2.43 -10.24
C ALA A 154 -6.44 -0.91 -10.04
N ALA A 155 -7.59 -0.44 -9.60
CA ALA A 155 -7.79 0.94 -9.20
C ALA A 155 -8.85 1.01 -8.10
N ARG A 156 -8.63 1.87 -7.10
CA ARG A 156 -9.57 2.09 -6.00
C ARG A 156 -9.36 3.47 -5.39
N VAL A 157 -10.46 4.10 -4.95
CA VAL A 157 -10.41 5.38 -4.23
C VAL A 157 -10.19 5.12 -2.74
N PHE A 158 -9.25 5.86 -2.16
CA PHE A 158 -8.98 5.87 -0.72
C PHE A 158 -8.98 7.30 -0.20
N LYS A 159 -9.33 7.45 1.08
CA LYS A 159 -8.98 8.63 1.86
C LYS A 159 -7.55 8.46 2.36
N LYS A 160 -6.65 9.31 1.90
CA LYS A 160 -5.26 9.37 2.34
C LYS A 160 -5.14 10.37 3.48
N LEU A 161 -4.70 9.89 4.63
CA LEU A 161 -4.46 10.67 5.84
C LEU A 161 -2.95 10.82 6.00
N THR A 162 -2.46 12.04 5.86
CA THR A 162 -1.05 12.35 6.06
C THR A 162 -0.88 13.04 7.41
N TYR A 163 -0.19 12.37 8.33
CA TYR A 163 0.13 12.87 9.65
C TYR A 163 1.52 13.47 9.61
N THR A 164 1.62 14.78 9.83
CA THR A 164 2.90 15.48 9.93
C THR A 164 3.16 15.83 11.39
N ARG A 165 4.33 15.44 11.88
CA ARG A 165 4.81 15.67 13.25
C ARG A 165 6.24 16.21 13.19
N SER A 166 6.76 16.69 14.31
CA SER A 166 8.15 17.17 14.38
C SER A 166 9.15 16.01 14.22
N SER A 167 8.78 14.80 14.65
CA SER A 167 9.61 13.60 14.51
C SER A 167 9.58 12.97 13.11
N GLY A 168 8.61 13.35 12.26
CA GLY A 168 8.49 12.84 10.90
C GLY A 168 7.06 12.85 10.37
N GLN A 169 6.88 12.14 9.25
CA GLN A 169 5.60 12.03 8.56
C GLN A 169 5.17 10.57 8.46
N SER A 170 3.86 10.32 8.57
CA SER A 170 3.26 9.03 8.24
C SER A 170 1.99 9.17 7.41
N VAL A 171 1.66 8.11 6.69
CA VAL A 171 0.52 8.08 5.76
C VAL A 171 -0.32 6.85 6.06
N LYS A 172 -1.62 7.06 6.26
CA LYS A 172 -2.61 5.99 6.38
C LYS A 172 -3.62 6.10 5.26
N TYR A 173 -4.21 4.97 4.91
CA TYR A 173 -5.30 4.90 3.93
C TYR A 173 -6.55 4.39 4.64
N ALA A 174 -7.67 5.05 4.40
CA ALA A 174 -8.97 4.61 4.85
C ALA A 174 -9.85 4.30 3.65
N ARG A 175 -10.65 3.24 3.79
CA ARG A 175 -11.71 2.95 2.83
C ARG A 175 -12.74 4.07 2.89
N VAL A 176 -13.23 4.46 1.72
CA VAL A 176 -14.30 5.43 1.58
C VAL A 176 -15.41 4.83 0.75
N ASP A 177 -16.63 5.11 1.18
CA ASP A 177 -17.83 4.89 0.38
C ASP A 177 -18.26 6.26 -0.14
N GLY A 178 -18.71 6.30 -1.40
CA GLY A 178 -19.18 7.55 -2.00
C GLY A 178 -20.61 7.82 -1.58
N ASP A 179 -21.00 9.09 -1.69
CA ASP A 179 -22.38 9.53 -1.54
C ASP A 179 -23.02 9.79 -2.93
N ASP A 180 -24.25 10.31 -2.94
CA ASP A 180 -24.99 10.63 -4.16
C ASP A 180 -24.29 11.70 -5.03
N THR A 181 -23.35 12.47 -4.47
CA THR A 181 -22.58 13.49 -5.19
C THR A 181 -21.32 12.91 -5.85
N GLN A 182 -20.94 11.68 -5.50
CA GLN A 182 -19.73 10.99 -5.95
C GLN A 182 -20.04 9.60 -6.54
N PRO A 183 -20.90 9.52 -7.58
CA PRO A 183 -21.33 8.24 -8.13
C PRO A 183 -20.18 7.40 -8.68
N TRP A 184 -19.13 8.01 -9.24
CA TRP A 184 -18.00 7.25 -9.80
C TRP A 184 -17.05 6.74 -8.72
N LEU A 185 -16.92 7.42 -7.59
CA LEU A 185 -16.23 6.87 -6.41
C LEU A 185 -16.90 5.56 -5.99
N SER A 186 -18.22 5.59 -5.76
CA SER A 186 -18.98 4.40 -5.34
C SER A 186 -18.85 3.26 -6.34
N ARG A 187 -18.98 3.55 -7.64
CA ARG A 187 -18.83 2.55 -8.71
C ARG A 187 -17.42 1.98 -8.79
N LEU A 188 -16.38 2.81 -8.72
CA LEU A 188 -15.00 2.34 -8.76
C LEU A 188 -14.64 1.48 -7.54
N ASN A 189 -15.18 1.82 -6.36
CA ASN A 189 -14.96 1.04 -5.15
C ASN A 189 -15.82 -0.24 -5.07
N SER A 190 -16.77 -0.43 -5.98
CA SER A 190 -17.69 -1.57 -6.03
C SER A 190 -17.10 -2.86 -6.63
N PHE A 191 -15.89 -2.82 -7.19
CA PHE A 191 -15.24 -4.03 -7.71
C PHE A 191 -14.80 -4.96 -6.56
N VAL A 192 -15.72 -5.86 -6.20
CA VAL A 192 -15.54 -6.92 -5.21
C VAL A 192 -14.68 -8.04 -5.83
N GLY A 193 -13.47 -8.24 -5.31
CA GLY A 193 -12.49 -9.17 -5.88
C GLY A 193 -11.09 -8.56 -6.01
N LEU A 194 -10.98 -7.23 -6.07
CA LEU A 194 -9.69 -6.54 -5.97
C LEU A 194 -9.20 -6.55 -4.51
N SER A 195 -8.05 -7.17 -4.27
CA SER A 195 -7.38 -7.29 -2.97
C SER A 195 -6.58 -6.03 -2.57
N LEU A 196 -7.06 -4.84 -2.93
CA LEU A 196 -6.47 -3.57 -2.46
C LEU A 196 -7.05 -3.22 -1.10
N SER A 197 -6.36 -3.63 -0.03
CA SER A 197 -6.78 -3.38 1.35
C SER A 197 -6.17 -2.09 1.90
N SER A 198 -6.99 -1.29 2.59
CA SER A 198 -6.51 -0.14 3.38
C SER A 198 -5.54 -0.54 4.48
N SER A 199 -5.55 -1.80 4.91
CA SER A 199 -4.63 -2.33 5.93
C SER A 199 -3.21 -2.60 5.39
N ASP A 200 -2.98 -2.53 4.07
CA ASP A 200 -1.66 -2.75 3.46
C ASP A 200 -1.06 -1.42 2.97
N GLU A 201 -0.78 -0.54 3.93
CA GLU A 201 -0.25 0.81 3.68
C GLU A 201 1.07 0.80 2.90
N ARG A 202 1.91 -0.23 3.11
CA ARG A 202 3.20 -0.37 2.42
C ARG A 202 3.02 -0.69 0.95
N THR A 203 2.05 -1.53 0.60
CA THR A 203 1.74 -1.79 -0.81
C THR A 203 1.11 -0.56 -1.45
N LEU A 204 0.10 0.05 -0.82
CA LEU A 204 -0.59 1.22 -1.37
C LEU A 204 0.34 2.43 -1.59
N SER A 205 1.30 2.66 -0.69
CA SER A 205 2.29 3.73 -0.82
C SER A 205 3.31 3.52 -1.95
N ARG A 206 3.46 2.29 -2.45
CA ARG A 206 4.35 1.94 -3.57
C ARG A 206 3.65 1.92 -4.92
N MET A 207 2.32 1.92 -4.91
CA MET A 207 1.51 1.99 -6.13
C MET A 207 1.40 3.42 -6.62
N ASP A 208 1.06 3.57 -7.90
CA ASP A 208 0.81 4.87 -8.48
C ASP A 208 -0.44 5.51 -7.89
N GLN A 209 -0.39 6.83 -7.71
CA GLN A 209 -1.46 7.61 -7.08
C GLN A 209 -1.72 8.86 -7.88
N MET A 210 -2.98 9.27 -7.89
CA MET A 210 -3.36 10.61 -8.36
C MET A 210 -4.48 11.21 -7.51
N PRO A 211 -4.57 12.55 -7.47
CA PRO A 211 -5.70 13.22 -6.83
C PRO A 211 -7.02 12.72 -7.42
N TYR A 212 -8.01 12.53 -6.55
CA TYR A 212 -9.34 12.13 -7.00
C TYR A 212 -10.05 13.29 -7.70
N SER A 213 -10.70 12.94 -8.80
CA SER A 213 -11.80 13.69 -9.40
C SER A 213 -12.81 12.67 -9.93
N GLU A 214 -14.07 13.07 -10.07
CA GLU A 214 -15.11 12.19 -10.62
C GLU A 214 -14.78 11.76 -12.06
N ASP A 215 -14.15 12.63 -12.86
CA ASP A 215 -13.70 12.27 -14.22
C ASP A 215 -12.60 11.22 -14.21
N ALA A 216 -11.63 11.33 -13.30
CA ALA A 216 -10.60 10.31 -13.15
C ALA A 216 -11.23 8.98 -12.67
N ALA A 217 -12.12 9.01 -11.68
CA ALA A 217 -12.80 7.82 -11.19
C ALA A 217 -13.62 7.14 -12.29
N ARG A 218 -14.33 7.91 -13.12
CA ARG A 218 -15.05 7.42 -14.31
C ARG A 218 -14.10 6.76 -15.32
N PHE A 219 -12.94 7.37 -15.60
CA PHE A 219 -11.94 6.79 -16.49
C PHE A 219 -11.48 5.43 -15.98
N PHE A 220 -11.04 5.33 -14.71
CA PHE A 220 -10.57 4.07 -14.12
C PHE A 220 -11.68 3.01 -14.08
N TYR A 221 -12.91 3.39 -13.73
CA TYR A 221 -14.06 2.50 -13.78
C TYR A 221 -14.26 1.93 -15.18
N ASN A 222 -14.29 2.79 -16.21
CA ASN A 222 -14.49 2.36 -17.59
C ASN A 222 -13.34 1.47 -18.07
N SER A 223 -12.09 1.76 -17.69
CA SER A 223 -10.94 0.91 -18.01
C SER A 223 -11.06 -0.49 -17.38
N MET A 224 -11.48 -0.58 -16.13
CA MET A 224 -11.69 -1.89 -15.48
C MET A 224 -12.88 -2.63 -16.07
N MET A 225 -13.97 -1.95 -16.42
CA MET A 225 -15.09 -2.56 -17.16
C MET A 225 -14.66 -3.07 -18.54
N ALA A 226 -13.80 -2.34 -19.26
CA ALA A 226 -13.27 -2.79 -20.54
C ALA A 226 -12.45 -4.09 -20.40
N MET A 227 -11.74 -4.28 -19.28
CA MET A 227 -11.07 -5.55 -18.98
C MET A 227 -12.09 -6.69 -18.75
N CYS A 228 -13.20 -6.43 -18.06
CA CYS A 228 -14.28 -7.42 -17.91
C CYS A 228 -14.90 -7.79 -19.26
N GLN A 229 -15.17 -6.79 -20.12
CA GLN A 229 -15.69 -7.02 -21.48
C GLN A 229 -14.71 -7.80 -22.35
N LEU A 230 -13.40 -7.55 -22.22
CA LEU A 230 -12.38 -8.32 -22.92
C LEU A 230 -12.37 -9.78 -22.44
N ALA A 231 -12.47 -10.02 -21.13
CA ALA A 231 -12.54 -11.37 -20.57
C ALA A 231 -13.77 -12.12 -21.10
N ASP A 232 -14.95 -11.49 -21.06
CA ASP A 232 -16.20 -12.07 -21.58
C ASP A 232 -16.10 -12.43 -23.07
N ARG A 233 -15.43 -11.60 -23.89
CA ARG A 233 -15.18 -11.91 -25.31
C ARG A 233 -14.23 -13.06 -25.53
N ILE A 234 -13.16 -13.15 -24.74
CA ILE A 234 -12.21 -14.27 -24.82
C ILE A 234 -12.94 -15.56 -24.46
N ASP A 235 -13.71 -15.55 -23.37
CA ASP A 235 -14.47 -16.71 -22.92
C ASP A 235 -15.52 -17.13 -23.97
N ALA A 236 -16.25 -16.19 -24.55
CA ALA A 236 -17.21 -16.48 -25.62
C ALA A 236 -16.53 -17.05 -26.88
N PHE A 237 -15.41 -16.48 -27.30
CA PHE A 237 -14.70 -16.89 -28.52
C PHE A 237 -14.08 -18.28 -28.40
N PHE A 238 -13.41 -18.58 -27.29
CA PHE A 238 -12.78 -19.90 -27.08
C PHE A 238 -13.73 -20.95 -26.50
N GLY A 239 -14.87 -20.53 -25.94
CA GLY A 239 -15.94 -21.40 -25.47
C GLY A 239 -16.80 -22.00 -26.59
N ASP A 240 -16.85 -21.36 -27.76
CA ASP A 240 -17.54 -21.88 -28.95
C ASP A 240 -16.56 -22.44 -29.99
N ARG A 241 -16.54 -23.77 -30.09
CA ARG A 241 -15.66 -24.50 -31.02
C ARG A 241 -15.93 -24.17 -32.49
N ALA A 242 -17.17 -23.86 -32.87
CA ALA A 242 -17.52 -23.54 -34.25
C ALA A 242 -16.97 -22.16 -34.65
N VAL A 243 -17.14 -21.17 -33.76
CA VAL A 243 -16.58 -19.82 -33.95
C VAL A 243 -15.05 -19.88 -34.02
N LEU A 244 -14.41 -20.64 -33.13
CA LEU A 244 -12.96 -20.84 -33.15
C LEU A 244 -12.49 -21.45 -34.48
N GLN A 245 -13.19 -22.48 -34.98
CA GLN A 245 -12.85 -23.12 -36.24
C GLN A 245 -12.99 -22.18 -37.45
N GLN A 246 -14.08 -21.40 -37.50
CA GLN A 246 -14.28 -20.40 -38.56
C GLN A 246 -13.17 -19.34 -38.56
N ALA A 247 -12.73 -18.90 -37.38
CA ALA A 247 -11.63 -17.93 -37.28
C ALA A 247 -10.29 -18.52 -37.72
N ILE A 248 -10.00 -19.79 -37.40
CA ILE A 248 -8.78 -20.49 -37.86
C ILE A 248 -8.76 -20.60 -39.39
N GLU A 249 -9.92 -20.82 -40.01
CA GLU A 249 -10.07 -20.90 -41.47
C GLU A 249 -10.05 -19.52 -42.15
N GLY A 250 -9.85 -18.43 -41.40
CA GLY A 250 -9.83 -17.06 -41.91
C GLY A 250 -11.20 -16.52 -42.29
N GLN A 251 -12.28 -17.18 -41.86
CA GLN A 251 -13.66 -16.83 -42.20
C GLN A 251 -14.31 -15.92 -41.14
N ALA A 252 -13.63 -15.64 -40.03
CA ALA A 252 -14.06 -14.73 -38.99
C ALA A 252 -12.88 -13.90 -38.42
N PRO A 253 -13.12 -12.66 -37.94
CA PRO A 253 -12.09 -11.85 -37.30
C PRO A 253 -11.60 -12.47 -35.98
N LEU A 254 -10.34 -12.18 -35.65
CA LEU A 254 -9.69 -12.66 -34.42
C LEU A 254 -10.27 -11.89 -33.22
N LEU A 255 -10.91 -12.63 -32.30
CA LEU A 255 -11.77 -12.10 -31.22
C LEU A 255 -12.99 -11.34 -31.76
N LEU A 256 -14.19 -11.74 -31.34
CA LEU A 256 -15.44 -11.13 -31.81
C LEU A 256 -15.42 -9.59 -31.57
N PRO A 257 -15.82 -8.77 -32.55
CA PRO A 257 -15.98 -7.34 -32.31
C PRO A 257 -17.02 -7.08 -31.22
N ALA A 258 -16.92 -5.93 -30.56
CA ALA A 258 -17.94 -5.47 -29.61
C ALA A 258 -19.30 -5.45 -30.33
N ALA A 259 -20.28 -6.21 -29.83
CA ALA A 259 -21.68 -5.95 -30.15
C ALA A 259 -22.13 -4.62 -29.53
#